data_AF-A0A835TWC3-F1
#
_entry.id   AF-A0A835TWC3-F1
#
_cell.length_a   1.000
_cell.length_b   1.000
_cell.length_c   1.000
_cell.angle_alpha   90.00
_cell.angle_beta   90.00
_cell.angle_gamma   90.00
#
_symmetry.space_group_name_H-M   'P 1'
#
loop_
_entity.id
_entity.type
_entity.pdbx_description
1 polymer ?
#
loop_
_entity_poly.entity_id
_entity_poly.type
_entity_poly.pdbx_seq_one_letter_code
_entity_poly.pdbx_strand_id
1 'polypeptide(L)'
;MTTMRRQRNEVVVELRKNKRDEHLLKRRNVPHEDICEDSDVDGDFRVNASSDNQGIQLSAVQAARKLLSSDRNPPIDDLIKSGILPILVHCLERDDNPSLQFEAAWALTNIASGTSEQTQAVMDPSVGIMSLALE
;
A
#
# COMPACT_ATOMS: atom_id res chain seq x y z
N MET A 1 -29.07 29.06 26.47
CA MET A 1 -27.87 29.69 25.85
C MET A 1 -26.69 28.75 25.66
N THR A 2 -26.52 27.72 26.51
CA THR A 2 -25.41 26.74 26.43
C THR A 2 -25.50 25.76 25.25
N THR A 3 -26.71 25.39 24.84
CA THR A 3 -26.98 24.45 23.75
C THR A 3 -26.54 24.97 22.37
N MET A 4 -26.82 26.24 22.06
CA MET A 4 -26.44 26.86 20.77
C MET A 4 -24.93 26.97 20.56
N ARG A 5 -24.15 27.20 21.62
CA ARG A 5 -22.68 27.24 21.53
C ARG A 5 -22.10 25.85 21.28
N ARG A 6 -22.65 24.84 21.96
CA ARG A 6 -22.25 23.43 21.78
C ARG A 6 -22.53 22.95 20.36
N GLN A 7 -23.71 23.22 19.83
CA GLN A 7 -24.11 22.80 18.48
C GLN A 7 -23.26 23.49 17.39
N ARG A 8 -22.92 24.77 17.56
CA ARG A 8 -21.94 25.43 16.68
C ARG A 8 -20.56 24.77 16.73
N ASN A 9 -20.10 24.38 17.92
CA ASN A 9 -18.82 23.70 18.07
C ASN A 9 -18.82 22.32 17.37
N GLU A 10 -19.88 21.55 17.55
CA GLU A 10 -20.05 20.23 16.93
C GLU A 10 -20.04 20.33 15.39
N VAL A 11 -20.79 21.28 14.82
CA VAL A 11 -20.80 21.54 13.37
C VAL A 11 -19.43 21.95 12.84
N VAL A 12 -18.68 22.77 13.58
CA VAL A 12 -17.32 23.19 13.19
C VAL A 12 -16.32 22.03 13.23
N VAL A 13 -16.43 21.15 14.24
CA VAL A 13 -15.59 19.94 14.34
C VAL A 13 -15.88 19.00 13.16
N GLU A 14 -17.16 18.82 12.82
CA GLU A 14 -17.59 17.98 11.71
C GLU A 14 -17.12 18.54 10.35
N LEU A 15 -17.24 19.84 10.12
CA LEU A 15 -16.70 20.51 8.92
C LEU A 15 -15.18 20.30 8.78
N ARG A 16 -14.43 20.37 9.88
CA ARG A 16 -12.97 20.11 9.87
C ARG A 16 -12.61 18.65 9.68
N LYS A 17 -13.48 17.73 10.09
CA LYS A 17 -13.34 16.29 9.83
C LYS A 17 -13.59 16.00 8.34
N ASN A 18 -14.73 16.44 7.81
CA ASN A 18 -15.08 16.29 6.40
C ASN A 18 -14.03 16.91 5.46
N LYS A 19 -13.50 18.10 5.79
CA LYS A 19 -12.45 18.73 4.99
C LYS A 19 -11.12 17.96 5.00
N ARG A 20 -10.78 17.32 6.13
CA ARG A 20 -9.60 16.44 6.21
C ARG A 20 -9.81 15.18 5.38
N ASP A 21 -10.97 14.56 5.52
CA ASP A 21 -11.34 13.36 4.77
C ASP A 21 -11.31 13.65 3.25
N GLU A 22 -11.89 14.78 2.81
CA GLU A 22 -11.86 15.23 1.40
C GLU A 22 -10.43 15.48 0.88
N HIS A 23 -9.55 16.03 1.72
CA HIS A 23 -8.16 16.26 1.33
C HIS A 23 -7.35 14.95 1.22
N LEU A 24 -7.67 13.95 2.05
CA LEU A 24 -7.09 12.61 1.97
C LEU A 24 -7.52 11.88 0.68
N LEU A 25 -8.79 12.03 0.26
CA LEU A 25 -9.31 11.50 -1.00
C LEU A 25 -8.53 11.98 -2.24
N LYS A 26 -8.07 13.23 -2.25
CA LYS A 26 -7.32 13.82 -3.37
C LYS A 26 -5.88 13.30 -3.50
N ARG A 27 -5.34 12.65 -2.47
CA ARG A 27 -3.93 12.19 -2.43
C ARG A 27 -3.74 10.73 -2.84
N ARG A 28 -4.81 9.96 -3.08
CA ARG A 28 -4.71 8.54 -3.48
C ARG A 28 -4.50 8.32 -4.99
N ASN A 29 -4.42 9.38 -5.81
CA ASN A 29 -4.31 9.26 -7.26
C ASN A 29 -3.01 9.88 -7.79
N VAL A 30 -1.94 9.09 -7.84
CA VAL A 30 -0.77 9.39 -8.68
C VAL A 30 -1.14 8.96 -10.11
N PRO A 31 -0.99 9.81 -11.13
CA PRO A 31 -1.16 9.39 -12.53
C PRO A 31 -0.24 8.19 -12.80
N HIS A 32 -0.83 7.06 -13.17
CA HIS A 32 -0.11 5.87 -13.60
C HIS A 32 0.39 6.14 -15.01
N GLU A 33 1.71 6.24 -15.22
CA GLU A 33 2.25 6.11 -16.57
C GLU A 33 2.21 4.63 -16.92
N ASP A 34 1.16 4.24 -17.64
CA ASP A 34 0.93 2.89 -18.12
C ASP A 34 2.05 2.47 -19.09
N ILE A 35 3.03 1.73 -18.58
CA ILE A 35 3.78 0.78 -19.39
C ILE A 35 3.05 -0.56 -19.21
N CYS A 36 2.49 -1.05 -20.31
CA CYS A 36 1.84 -2.34 -20.58
C CYS A 36 2.40 -3.54 -19.77
N GLU A 37 1.67 -4.60 -19.42
CA GLU A 37 0.72 -5.40 -20.20
C GLU A 37 -0.44 -5.92 -19.34
N ASP A 38 -1.62 -5.98 -19.94
CA ASP A 38 -2.76 -6.76 -19.48
C ASP A 38 -2.39 -8.25 -19.51
N SER A 39 -1.99 -8.79 -18.37
CA SER A 39 -1.89 -10.23 -18.18
C SER A 39 -2.80 -10.58 -17.02
N ASP A 40 -3.86 -11.32 -17.33
CA ASP A 40 -4.76 -11.96 -16.37
C ASP A 40 -3.95 -12.90 -15.45
N VAL A 41 -3.29 -12.35 -14.43
CA VAL A 41 -2.67 -13.14 -13.37
C VAL A 41 -3.76 -13.54 -12.38
N ASP A 42 -4.52 -14.57 -12.75
CA ASP A 42 -5.36 -15.39 -11.87
C ASP A 42 -4.51 -16.29 -10.93
N GLY A 43 -3.19 -16.09 -10.90
CA GLY A 43 -2.25 -16.84 -10.07
C GLY A 43 -2.00 -16.19 -8.72
N ASP A 44 -1.81 -17.01 -7.68
CA ASP A 44 -1.37 -16.60 -6.34
C ASP A 44 -0.17 -15.63 -6.45
N PHE A 45 -0.42 -14.32 -6.34
CA PHE A 45 0.56 -13.26 -6.59
C PHE A 45 1.81 -13.43 -5.73
N ARG A 46 1.69 -14.08 -4.57
CA ARG A 46 2.82 -14.44 -3.71
C ARG A 46 3.80 -15.38 -4.40
N VAL A 47 3.32 -16.45 -5.01
CA VAL A 47 4.17 -17.46 -5.68
C VAL A 47 4.92 -16.80 -6.84
N ASN A 48 4.24 -15.94 -7.58
CA ASN A 48 4.84 -15.22 -8.70
C ASN A 48 5.84 -14.14 -8.23
N ALA A 49 5.58 -13.46 -7.11
CA ALA A 49 6.47 -12.46 -6.53
C ALA A 49 7.76 -13.08 -5.94
N SER A 50 7.72 -14.34 -5.52
CA SER A 50 8.89 -15.12 -5.10
C SER A 50 9.63 -15.84 -6.25
N SER A 51 9.24 -15.62 -7.50
CA SER A 51 9.87 -16.27 -8.66
C SER A 51 11.27 -15.73 -8.95
N ASP A 52 12.18 -16.59 -9.38
CA ASP A 52 13.54 -16.21 -9.81
C ASP A 52 13.53 -15.39 -11.11
N ASN A 53 12.45 -15.48 -11.88
CA ASN A 53 12.30 -14.73 -13.13
C ASN A 53 11.87 -13.29 -12.84
N GLN A 54 12.78 -12.34 -13.10
CA GLN A 54 12.56 -10.90 -12.90
C GLN A 54 11.27 -10.38 -13.57
N GLY A 55 10.88 -10.89 -14.74
CA GLY A 55 9.66 -10.45 -15.42
C GLY A 55 8.39 -10.88 -14.70
N ILE A 56 8.36 -12.11 -14.19
CA ILE A 56 7.22 -12.65 -13.43
C ILE A 56 7.12 -11.98 -12.06
N GLN A 57 8.26 -11.77 -11.41
CA GLN A 57 8.35 -11.06 -10.14
C GLN A 57 7.85 -9.61 -10.27
N LEU A 58 8.30 -8.88 -11.30
CA LEU A 58 7.86 -7.50 -11.54
C LEU A 58 6.35 -7.43 -11.82
N SER A 59 5.83 -8.29 -12.69
CA SER A 59 4.40 -8.34 -13.00
C SER A 59 3.56 -8.66 -11.74
N ALA A 60 4.02 -9.59 -10.91
CA ALA A 60 3.34 -9.93 -9.65
C ALA A 60 3.31 -8.77 -8.65
N VAL A 61 4.43 -8.06 -8.48
CA VAL A 61 4.50 -6.88 -7.58
C VAL A 61 3.63 -5.74 -8.10
N GLN A 62 3.63 -5.51 -9.43
CA GLN A 62 2.73 -4.54 -10.07
C GLN A 62 1.25 -4.91 -9.86
N ALA A 63 0.88 -6.18 -10.01
CA ALA A 63 -0.47 -6.66 -9.76
C ALA A 63 -0.89 -6.45 -8.30
N ALA A 64 -0.01 -6.78 -7.34
CA ALA A 64 -0.25 -6.53 -5.92
C ALA A 64 -0.46 -5.03 -5.62
N ARG A 65 0.37 -4.14 -6.22
CA ARG A 65 0.19 -2.69 -6.08
C ARG A 65 -1.13 -2.21 -6.69
N LYS A 66 -1.50 -2.69 -7.87
CA LYS A 66 -2.76 -2.33 -8.54
C LYS A 66 -3.96 -2.73 -7.68
N LEU A 67 -3.95 -3.95 -7.11
CA LEU A 67 -4.98 -4.42 -6.17
C LEU A 67 -5.14 -3.48 -4.96
N LEU A 68 -4.04 -2.97 -4.43
CA LEU A 68 -4.04 -2.01 -3.32
C LEU A 68 -4.53 -0.60 -3.71
N SER A 69 -4.52 -0.26 -5.01
CA SER A 69 -4.81 1.09 -5.51
C SER A 69 -6.24 1.25 -6.04
N SER A 70 -6.84 0.18 -6.58
CA SER A 70 -8.09 0.26 -7.35
C SER A 70 -9.36 0.29 -6.50
N ASP A 71 -9.34 -0.28 -5.29
CA ASP A 71 -10.55 -0.46 -4.48
C ASP A 71 -10.73 0.57 -3.36
N ARG A 72 -12.01 0.87 -3.06
CA ARG A 72 -12.39 1.74 -1.94
C ARG A 72 -12.03 1.12 -0.58
N ASN A 73 -11.96 -0.21 -0.53
CA ASN A 73 -11.56 -1.01 0.62
C ASN A 73 -10.66 -2.17 0.15
N PRO A 74 -9.38 -1.90 -0.18
CA PRO A 74 -8.48 -2.92 -0.70
C PRO A 74 -8.26 -4.02 0.37
N PRO A 75 -8.04 -5.28 -0.03
CA PRO A 75 -7.87 -6.41 0.87
C PRO A 75 -6.46 -6.42 1.52
N ILE A 76 -6.10 -5.34 2.21
CA ILE A 76 -4.76 -5.14 2.80
C ILE A 76 -4.43 -6.25 3.80
N ASP A 77 -5.37 -6.60 4.68
CA ASP A 77 -5.13 -7.63 5.71
C ASP A 77 -4.88 -9.01 5.10
N ASP A 78 -5.58 -9.34 4.02
CA ASP A 78 -5.41 -10.62 3.34
C ASP A 78 -4.07 -10.66 2.60
N LEU A 79 -3.66 -9.52 2.03
CA LEU A 79 -2.34 -9.37 1.44
C LEU A 79 -1.22 -9.53 2.48
N ILE A 80 -1.36 -8.93 3.66
CA ILE A 80 -0.41 -9.09 4.77
C ILE A 80 -0.37 -10.55 5.22
N LYS A 81 -1.53 -11.17 5.47
CA LYS A 81 -1.63 -12.59 5.88
C LYS A 81 -1.09 -13.56 4.84
N SER A 82 -1.12 -13.19 3.56
CA SER A 82 -0.52 -14.01 2.51
C SER A 82 0.99 -14.18 2.70
N GLY A 83 1.66 -13.25 3.40
CA GLY A 83 3.10 -13.23 3.57
C GLY A 83 3.83 -12.43 2.49
N ILE A 84 3.17 -11.44 1.89
CA ILE A 84 3.78 -10.63 0.82
C ILE A 84 4.86 -9.67 1.34
N LEU A 85 4.78 -9.24 2.60
CA LEU A 85 5.64 -8.18 3.13
C LEU A 85 7.15 -8.52 3.04
N PRO A 86 7.61 -9.71 3.47
CA PRO A 86 9.02 -10.08 3.32
C PRO A 86 9.48 -10.10 1.86
N ILE A 87 8.59 -10.46 0.93
CA ILE A 87 8.91 -10.52 -0.50
C ILE A 87 9.08 -9.11 -1.06
N LEU A 88 8.21 -8.18 -0.69
CA LEU A 88 8.33 -6.77 -1.10
C LEU A 88 9.60 -6.14 -0.53
N VAL A 89 9.96 -6.45 0.71
CA VAL A 89 11.22 -6.01 1.32
C VAL A 89 12.43 -6.56 0.56
N HIS A 90 12.45 -7.86 0.27
CA HIS A 90 13.54 -8.45 -0.52
C HIS A 90 13.64 -7.85 -1.94
N CYS A 91 12.50 -7.49 -2.53
CA CYS A 91 12.48 -6.77 -3.81
C CYS A 91 13.11 -5.37 -3.73
N LEU A 92 13.11 -4.72 -2.55
CA LEU A 92 13.79 -3.43 -2.33
C LEU A 92 15.31 -3.56 -2.25
N GLU A 93 15.83 -4.70 -1.77
CA GLU A 93 17.27 -4.97 -1.66
C GLU A 93 17.94 -5.18 -3.02
N ARG A 94 17.15 -5.40 -4.08
CA ARG A 94 17.63 -5.69 -5.43
C ARG A 94 18.08 -4.44 -6.19
N ASP A 95 19.35 -4.09 -6.03
CA ASP A 95 19.99 -2.97 -6.76
C ASP A 95 20.05 -3.17 -8.28
N ASP A 96 19.89 -4.41 -8.76
CA ASP A 96 19.93 -4.75 -10.18
C ASP A 96 18.63 -4.44 -10.95
N ASN A 97 17.55 -4.07 -10.24
CA ASN A 97 16.23 -3.86 -10.84
C ASN A 97 15.48 -2.65 -10.22
N PRO A 98 15.77 -1.41 -10.67
CA PRO A 98 15.17 -0.21 -10.10
C PRO A 98 13.65 -0.13 -10.32
N SER A 99 13.12 -0.71 -11.40
CA SER A 99 11.68 -0.77 -11.65
C SER A 99 10.97 -1.65 -10.61
N LEU A 100 11.58 -2.77 -10.21
CA LEU A 100 11.06 -3.63 -9.17
C LEU A 100 11.08 -2.95 -7.79
N GLN A 101 12.18 -2.26 -7.45
CA GLN A 101 12.29 -1.48 -6.21
C GLN A 101 11.20 -0.41 -6.12
N PHE A 102 10.94 0.30 -7.22
CA PHE A 102 9.90 1.32 -7.28
C PHE A 102 8.50 0.76 -7.01
N GLU A 103 8.15 -0.35 -7.67
CA GLU A 103 6.84 -0.99 -7.49
C GLU A 103 6.69 -1.59 -6.08
N ALA A 104 7.75 -2.18 -5.54
CA ALA A 104 7.76 -2.72 -4.17
C ALA A 104 7.58 -1.62 -3.12
N ALA A 105 8.32 -0.50 -3.25
CA ALA A 105 8.17 0.65 -2.37
C ALA A 105 6.75 1.22 -2.45
N TRP A 106 6.18 1.28 -3.66
CA TRP A 106 4.84 1.80 -3.85
C TRP A 106 3.79 0.87 -3.23
N ALA A 107 3.90 -0.45 -3.41
CA ALA A 107 3.04 -1.40 -2.73
C ALA A 107 3.09 -1.25 -1.20
N LEU A 108 4.29 -1.11 -0.62
CA LEU A 108 4.48 -0.92 0.82
C LEU A 108 3.86 0.39 1.34
N THR A 109 4.03 1.50 0.60
CA THR A 109 3.39 2.78 0.98
C THR A 109 1.87 2.71 0.93
N ASN A 110 1.30 1.94 -0.01
CA ASN A 110 -0.13 1.70 -0.08
C ASN A 110 -0.62 0.87 1.12
N ILE A 111 0.10 -0.17 1.53
CA ILE A 111 -0.22 -0.95 2.75
C ILE A 111 -0.16 -0.03 3.98
N ALA A 112 0.91 0.78 4.11
CA ALA A 112 1.10 1.68 5.23
C ALA A 112 0.06 2.80 5.30
N SER A 113 -0.64 3.11 4.19
CA SER A 113 -1.73 4.09 4.13
C SER A 113 -3.03 3.62 4.78
N GLY A 114 -3.09 2.35 5.18
CA GLY A 114 -4.23 1.71 5.82
C GLY A 114 -4.42 2.06 7.30
N THR A 115 -4.88 1.08 8.11
CA THR A 115 -5.08 1.25 9.55
C THR A 115 -3.75 1.30 10.31
N SER A 116 -3.76 1.72 11.58
CA SER A 116 -2.54 1.71 12.41
C SER A 116 -1.92 0.32 12.54
N GLU A 117 -2.74 -0.73 12.60
CA GLU A 117 -2.26 -2.12 12.64
C GLU A 117 -1.55 -2.50 11.34
N GLN A 118 -2.08 -2.07 10.18
CA GLN A 118 -1.47 -2.31 8.87
C GLN A 118 -0.14 -1.53 8.74
N THR A 119 -0.09 -0.29 9.22
CA THR A 119 1.16 0.47 9.31
C THR A 119 2.17 -0.22 10.23
N GLN A 120 1.74 -0.75 11.38
CA GLN A 120 2.61 -1.48 12.31
C GLN A 120 3.20 -2.73 11.67
N ALA A 121 2.41 -3.48 10.90
CA ALA A 121 2.91 -4.66 10.18
C ALA A 121 4.03 -4.32 9.19
N VAL A 122 3.94 -3.18 8.49
CA VAL A 122 5.01 -2.69 7.59
C VAL A 122 6.27 -2.26 8.35
N MET A 123 6.12 -1.83 9.60
CA MET A 123 7.22 -1.40 10.46
C MET A 123 7.81 -2.54 11.30
N ASP A 124 7.24 -3.74 11.25
CA ASP A 124 7.70 -4.88 12.03
C ASP A 124 9.10 -5.31 11.57
N PRO A 125 10.09 -5.40 12.47
CA PRO A 125 11.45 -5.81 12.11
C PRO A 125 11.55 -7.27 11.62
N SER A 126 10.53 -8.10 11.85
CA SER A 126 10.52 -9.51 11.47
C SER A 126 10.01 -9.74 10.05
N VAL A 127 9.22 -8.81 9.51
CA VAL A 127 8.50 -9.02 8.23
C VAL A 127 8.42 -7.78 7.33
N GLY A 128 8.72 -6.59 7.86
CA GLY A 128 8.53 -5.31 7.20
C GLY A 128 9.84 -4.54 6.95
N ILE A 129 9.71 -3.26 6.56
CA ILE A 129 10.81 -2.40 6.08
C ILE A 129 11.93 -2.25 7.12
N MET A 130 11.62 -2.33 8.41
CA MET A 130 12.62 -2.20 9.48
C MET A 130 13.65 -3.33 9.50
N SER A 131 13.40 -4.46 8.82
CA SER A 131 14.43 -5.49 8.62
C SER A 131 15.64 -4.95 7.85
N LEU A 132 15.45 -4.00 6.93
CA LEU A 132 16.54 -3.34 6.17
C LEU A 132 17.38 -2.37 7.02
N ALA A 133 16.88 -1.95 8.19
CA ALA A 133 17.53 -0.94 9.04
C ALA A 133 18.39 -1.57 10.14
N LEU A 134 18.39 -2.91 10.26
CA LEU A 134 19.09 -3.66 11.31
C LEU A 134 20.44 -4.28 10.86
N GLU A 135 20.86 -4.06 9.62
CA GLU A 135 22.19 -4.40 9.08
C GLU A 135 23.07 -3.17 8.88
#